data_AF-A0A8C7T6H5-F1
#
_entry.id   AF-A0A8C7T6H5-F1
#
_cell.length_a   1.000
_cell.length_b   1.000
_cell.length_c   1.000
_cell.angle_alpha   90.00
_cell.angle_beta   90.00
_cell.angle_gamma   90.00
#
_symmetry.space_group_name_H-M   'P 1'
#
loop_
_entity.id
_entity.type
_entity.pdbx_description
1 polymer ?
#
loop_
_entity_poly.entity_id
_entity_poly.type
_entity_poly.pdbx_seq_one_letter_code
_entity_poly.pdbx_strand_id
1 'polypeptide(L)'
;MFYVIGGITVSIIAFVFTIKFLCELAARVVSFLQNDDPGRRGDRSIYDYVRGNYLDPRSCNVSWDWKDPQEVGQTMSFRVQLFYKNGQPFPAHRPVGLRVNITHIELALDIPVTQEVLQEPESNVVKVTFTVRKAGRYEVAVKLGGLNVAYSPYYKIFQPGTVVPSKTKIAYHFSTLVLVYGQQHTLQIEPRDEYGNPTSNSTSLIDEVNYGVHVHSLGTVDDDSLEEYYSKTVTSNKQLCQVLLKITLRKKGCFRARISYNDLPISNGEFDIIVLSENEKNCVEKNVSTPGISIYFEAYLYGTGNYSNYSNSSWQLPASALMAPQSRPSMGDEEDEHDSPVEDQPEKVKKPKKVYCYISPKQLSVKEFYLKIIPWRLFTFRVCPGTKFTYYGPDPVHKYLTLVVDDGIQPPVELSCKDRNIMAATFIRSTALDLIVFKKMTL
;
A
#
# COMPACT_ATOMS: atom_id res chain seq x y z
N MET A 1 70.98 -40.62 -44.91
CA MET A 1 70.60 -39.20 -44.71
C MET A 1 69.18 -39.03 -44.14
N PHE A 2 68.17 -39.81 -44.57
CA PHE A 2 66.79 -39.70 -44.06
C PHE A 2 66.59 -40.05 -42.56
N TYR A 3 67.36 -40.99 -42.00
CA TYR A 3 67.27 -41.34 -40.57
C TYR A 3 67.73 -40.23 -39.62
N VAL A 4 68.70 -39.41 -40.04
CA VAL A 4 69.24 -38.32 -39.21
C VAL A 4 68.27 -37.13 -39.16
N ILE A 5 67.59 -36.85 -40.27
CA ILE A 5 66.59 -35.77 -40.38
C ILE A 5 65.32 -36.12 -39.56
N GLY A 6 64.92 -37.40 -39.54
CA GLY A 6 63.83 -37.90 -38.69
C GLY A 6 64.13 -37.81 -37.19
N GLY A 7 65.37 -38.11 -36.78
CA GLY A 7 65.80 -37.96 -35.38
C GLY A 7 65.80 -36.51 -34.89
N ILE A 8 66.28 -35.58 -35.74
CA ILE A 8 66.32 -34.15 -35.41
C ILE A 8 64.90 -33.57 -35.29
N THR A 9 63.98 -33.94 -36.18
CA THR A 9 62.58 -33.47 -36.11
C THR A 9 61.83 -33.99 -34.89
N VAL A 10 62.00 -35.27 -34.53
CA VAL A 10 61.43 -35.83 -33.29
C VAL A 10 62.02 -35.14 -32.06
N SER A 11 63.31 -34.85 -32.05
CA SER A 11 63.98 -34.16 -30.94
C SER A 11 63.53 -32.70 -30.78
N ILE A 12 63.29 -32.00 -31.89
CA ILE A 12 62.75 -30.63 -31.87
C ILE A 12 61.30 -30.62 -31.37
N ILE A 13 60.47 -31.57 -31.79
CA ILE A 13 59.09 -31.69 -31.32
C ILE A 13 59.07 -31.99 -29.82
N ALA A 14 59.87 -32.96 -29.36
CA ALA A 14 60.02 -33.26 -27.93
C ALA A 14 60.48 -32.03 -27.13
N PHE A 15 61.45 -31.27 -27.68
CA PHE A 15 61.95 -30.05 -27.06
C PHE A 15 60.87 -28.96 -26.94
N VAL A 16 60.07 -28.74 -27.98
CA VAL A 16 58.94 -27.78 -27.94
C VAL A 16 57.88 -28.22 -26.94
N PHE A 17 57.56 -29.52 -26.85
CA PHE A 17 56.66 -30.03 -25.83
C PHE A 17 57.22 -29.84 -24.42
N THR A 18 58.51 -30.09 -24.20
CA THR A 18 59.14 -29.86 -22.89
C THR A 18 59.19 -28.38 -22.52
N ILE A 19 59.44 -27.47 -23.48
CA ILE A 19 59.38 -26.03 -23.23
C ILE A 19 57.96 -25.61 -22.88
N LYS A 20 56.96 -26.05 -23.66
CA LYS A 20 55.55 -25.74 -23.37
C LYS A 20 55.16 -26.23 -21.97
N PHE A 21 55.57 -27.45 -21.61
CA PHE A 21 55.33 -28.02 -20.29
C PHE A 21 56.03 -27.22 -19.18
N LEU A 22 57.30 -26.83 -19.37
CA LEU A 22 58.07 -26.02 -18.42
C LEU A 22 57.47 -24.61 -18.26
N CYS A 23 57.02 -23.98 -19.35
CA CYS A 23 56.35 -22.69 -19.31
C CYS A 23 55.00 -22.78 -18.58
N GLU A 24 54.21 -23.82 -18.82
CA GLU A 24 52.96 -24.05 -18.09
C GLU A 24 53.21 -24.36 -16.61
N LEU A 25 54.25 -25.11 -16.28
CA LEU A 25 54.66 -25.41 -14.91
C LEU A 25 55.12 -24.13 -14.19
N ALA A 26 55.95 -23.31 -14.84
CA ALA A 26 56.41 -22.04 -14.32
C ALA A 26 55.24 -21.07 -14.09
N ALA A 27 54.31 -20.97 -15.04
CA ALA A 27 53.10 -20.16 -14.88
C ALA A 27 52.25 -20.62 -13.68
N ARG A 28 52.17 -21.94 -13.44
CA ARG A 28 51.49 -22.50 -12.27
C ARG A 28 52.22 -22.15 -10.97
N VAL A 29 53.54 -22.29 -10.92
CA VAL A 29 54.35 -21.93 -9.73
C VAL A 29 54.25 -20.43 -9.41
N VAL A 30 54.30 -19.55 -10.42
CA VAL A 30 54.14 -18.10 -10.22
C VAL A 30 52.75 -17.76 -9.70
N SER A 31 51.71 -18.39 -10.24
CA SER A 31 50.34 -18.15 -9.78
C SER A 31 50.08 -18.71 -8.36
N PHE A 32 50.79 -19.76 -7.93
CA PHE A 32 50.81 -20.19 -6.53
C PHE A 32 51.39 -19.10 -5.62
N LEU A 33 52.57 -18.56 -5.97
CA LEU A 33 53.21 -17.50 -5.18
C LEU A 33 52.40 -16.20 -5.10
N GLN A 34 51.62 -15.88 -6.15
CA GLN A 34 50.80 -14.67 -6.18
C GLN A 34 49.47 -14.78 -5.41
N ASN A 35 48.93 -15.99 -5.25
CA ASN A 35 47.64 -16.23 -4.60
C ASN A 35 47.77 -16.78 -3.17
N ASP A 36 49.00 -16.83 -2.63
CA ASP A 36 49.26 -17.35 -1.29
C ASP A 36 48.87 -16.29 -0.24
N ASP A 37 47.66 -16.44 0.30
CA ASP A 37 47.09 -15.56 1.32
C ASP A 37 47.68 -15.95 2.70
N PRO A 38 48.40 -15.06 3.42
CA PRO A 38 49.15 -15.42 4.62
C PRO A 38 48.32 -16.01 5.77
N GLY A 39 46.99 -15.92 5.73
CA GLY A 39 46.07 -16.54 6.69
C GLY A 39 45.73 -18.02 6.45
N ARG A 40 46.22 -18.67 5.38
CA ARG A 40 45.84 -20.04 4.97
C ARG A 40 47.00 -21.06 4.97
N ARG A 41 47.98 -20.88 5.86
CA ARG A 41 49.25 -21.65 5.95
C ARG A 41 49.16 -23.14 6.35
N GLY A 42 48.00 -23.78 6.27
CA GLY A 42 47.79 -25.12 6.84
C GLY A 42 48.33 -26.31 6.04
N ASP A 43 47.90 -26.53 4.78
CA ASP A 43 47.93 -27.89 4.22
C ASP A 43 48.13 -27.98 2.68
N ARG A 44 48.64 -26.95 2.01
CA ARG A 44 48.67 -26.94 0.53
C ARG A 44 50.10 -27.05 -0.01
N SER A 45 50.42 -28.19 -0.60
CA SER A 45 51.71 -28.40 -1.27
C SER A 45 51.71 -27.80 -2.67
N ILE A 46 52.88 -27.38 -3.17
CA ILE A 46 53.09 -27.03 -4.59
C ILE A 46 52.59 -28.16 -5.50
N TYR A 47 52.70 -29.41 -5.02
CA TYR A 47 52.19 -30.59 -5.70
C TYR A 47 50.67 -30.55 -5.94
N ASP A 48 49.90 -30.07 -4.95
CA ASP A 48 48.45 -29.92 -5.07
C ASP A 48 48.10 -28.83 -6.08
N TYR A 49 48.89 -27.76 -6.13
CA TYR A 49 48.72 -26.71 -7.13
C TYR A 49 48.98 -27.23 -8.56
N VAL A 50 50.06 -28.00 -8.75
CA VAL A 50 50.41 -28.58 -10.06
C VAL A 50 49.35 -29.57 -10.53
N ARG A 51 48.81 -30.40 -9.62
CA ARG A 51 47.70 -31.34 -9.89
C ARG A 51 46.32 -30.69 -9.97
N GLY A 52 46.18 -29.41 -9.62
CA GLY A 52 44.88 -28.72 -9.57
C GLY A 52 43.98 -29.14 -8.41
N ASN A 53 44.55 -29.72 -7.35
CA ASN A 53 43.87 -30.12 -6.10
C ASN A 53 43.64 -28.92 -5.16
N TYR A 54 43.21 -27.80 -5.72
CA TYR A 54 42.80 -26.63 -4.95
C TYR A 54 41.43 -26.15 -5.41
N LEU A 55 40.64 -25.61 -4.47
CA LEU A 55 39.33 -25.03 -4.77
C LEU A 55 39.51 -23.86 -5.73
N ASP A 56 38.89 -23.94 -6.90
CA ASP A 56 38.94 -22.90 -7.93
C ASP A 56 37.56 -22.23 -8.05
N PRO A 57 37.42 -20.94 -7.68
CA PRO A 57 36.16 -20.21 -7.82
C PRO A 57 35.59 -20.26 -9.25
N ARG A 58 36.45 -20.29 -10.28
CA ARG A 58 36.02 -20.32 -11.68
C ARG A 58 35.55 -21.70 -12.14
N SER A 59 35.94 -22.77 -11.45
CA SER A 59 35.44 -24.12 -11.70
C SER A 59 34.13 -24.40 -10.98
N CYS A 60 33.78 -23.59 -9.97
CA CYS A 60 32.53 -23.70 -9.24
C CYS A 60 31.35 -23.23 -10.10
N ASN A 61 30.20 -23.87 -9.93
CA ASN A 61 28.99 -23.57 -10.70
C ASN A 61 27.82 -23.21 -9.78
N VAL A 62 26.90 -22.40 -10.29
CA VAL A 62 25.68 -22.01 -9.58
C VAL A 62 24.47 -22.47 -10.37
N SER A 63 23.62 -23.27 -9.72
CA SER A 63 22.36 -23.74 -10.30
C SER A 63 21.18 -23.20 -9.50
N TRP A 64 20.18 -22.68 -10.19
CA TRP A 64 18.99 -22.08 -9.61
C TRP A 64 17.88 -23.14 -9.47
N ASP A 65 17.22 -23.21 -8.32
CA ASP A 65 16.10 -24.14 -8.13
C ASP A 65 14.76 -23.57 -8.68
N TRP A 66 14.82 -22.50 -9.49
CA TRP A 66 13.65 -21.85 -10.09
C TRP A 66 13.93 -21.39 -11.54
N LYS A 67 12.87 -20.93 -12.22
CA LYS A 67 12.94 -20.29 -13.54
C LYS A 67 12.48 -18.84 -13.44
N ASP A 68 13.21 -17.92 -14.07
CA ASP A 68 12.86 -16.50 -14.05
C ASP A 68 11.69 -16.20 -15.01
N PRO A 69 10.87 -15.16 -14.74
CA PRO A 69 10.84 -14.35 -13.49
C PRO A 69 10.08 -15.07 -12.36
N GLN A 70 10.32 -14.63 -11.11
CA GLN A 70 9.61 -15.12 -9.92
C GLN A 70 8.90 -14.00 -9.18
N GLU A 71 7.79 -14.31 -8.52
CA GLU A 71 7.10 -13.37 -7.64
C GLU A 71 7.84 -13.22 -6.30
N VAL A 72 7.70 -12.04 -5.69
CA VAL A 72 8.19 -11.78 -4.33
C VAL A 72 7.43 -12.60 -3.28
N GLY A 73 8.06 -12.79 -2.12
CA GLY A 73 7.46 -13.38 -0.93
C GLY A 73 7.66 -14.87 -0.76
N GLN A 74 7.95 -15.60 -1.84
CA GLN A 74 8.32 -17.00 -1.76
C GLN A 74 9.79 -17.15 -1.37
N THR A 75 10.11 -18.20 -0.61
CA THR A 75 11.50 -18.55 -0.29
C THR A 75 12.14 -19.20 -1.52
N MET A 76 13.21 -18.57 -1.98
CA MET A 76 14.00 -19.02 -3.13
C MET A 76 15.23 -19.77 -2.67
N SER A 77 15.68 -20.71 -3.48
CA SER A 77 16.93 -21.44 -3.23
C SER A 77 17.77 -21.63 -4.49
N PHE A 78 19.08 -21.55 -4.32
CA PHE A 78 20.03 -21.95 -5.34
C PHE A 78 21.16 -22.74 -4.71
N ARG A 79 21.92 -23.42 -5.56
CA ARG A 79 22.97 -24.34 -5.14
C ARG A 79 24.29 -23.88 -5.71
N VAL A 80 25.30 -23.80 -4.85
CA VAL A 80 26.69 -23.56 -5.23
C VAL A 80 27.40 -24.90 -5.22
N GLN A 81 27.79 -25.38 -6.39
CA GLN A 81 28.57 -26.61 -6.57
C GLN A 81 30.05 -26.26 -6.57
N LEU A 82 30.79 -26.87 -5.65
CA LEU A 82 32.20 -26.61 -5.40
C LEU A 82 33.04 -27.63 -6.15
N PHE A 83 34.04 -27.15 -6.89
CA PHE A 83 34.94 -28.00 -7.67
C PHE A 83 36.40 -27.57 -7.49
N TYR A 84 37.27 -28.57 -7.48
CA TYR A 84 38.70 -28.38 -7.69
C TYR A 84 38.97 -27.92 -9.13
N LYS A 85 40.14 -27.30 -9.36
CA LYS A 85 40.55 -26.90 -10.72
C LYS A 85 40.62 -28.07 -11.70
N ASN A 86 40.94 -29.27 -11.21
CA ASN A 86 40.98 -30.49 -12.01
C ASN A 86 39.59 -31.10 -12.30
N GLY A 87 38.50 -30.44 -11.86
CA GLY A 87 37.12 -30.86 -12.09
C GLY A 87 36.56 -31.83 -11.04
N GLN A 88 37.35 -32.28 -10.06
CA GLN A 88 36.84 -33.15 -9.01
C GLN A 88 35.93 -32.38 -8.03
N PRO A 89 34.90 -33.02 -7.44
CA PRO A 89 34.05 -32.40 -6.43
C PRO A 89 34.83 -31.97 -5.19
N PHE A 90 34.59 -30.76 -4.68
CA PHE A 90 35.20 -30.27 -3.45
C PHE A 90 34.22 -30.44 -2.26
N PRO A 91 34.61 -31.09 -1.14
CA PRO A 91 33.71 -31.33 -0.02
C PRO A 91 33.22 -30.05 0.66
N ALA A 92 31.91 -29.82 0.69
CA ALA A 92 31.30 -28.57 1.15
C ALA A 92 31.36 -28.35 2.67
N HIS A 93 31.62 -29.40 3.47
CA HIS A 93 31.81 -29.30 4.92
C HIS A 93 33.10 -28.58 5.33
N ARG A 94 34.06 -28.42 4.40
CA ARG A 94 35.34 -27.73 4.69
C ARG A 94 35.13 -26.21 4.68
N PRO A 95 35.88 -25.45 5.49
CA PRO A 95 35.79 -23.98 5.49
C PRO A 95 36.31 -23.41 4.16
N VAL A 96 35.39 -23.00 3.29
CA VAL A 96 35.70 -22.48 1.95
C VAL A 96 35.72 -20.94 1.87
N GLY A 97 35.24 -20.25 2.89
CA GLY A 97 35.09 -18.79 2.86
C GLY A 97 34.06 -18.35 1.80
N LEU A 98 32.98 -19.10 1.67
CA LEU A 98 31.84 -18.76 0.81
C LEU A 98 31.10 -17.56 1.39
N ARG A 99 30.93 -16.52 0.58
CA ARG A 99 30.13 -15.34 0.90
C ARG A 99 29.12 -15.12 -0.21
N VAL A 100 27.86 -14.97 0.16
CA VAL A 100 26.78 -14.66 -0.76
C VAL A 100 26.17 -13.34 -0.30
N ASN A 101 26.18 -12.36 -1.19
CA ASN A 101 25.52 -11.08 -0.98
C ASN A 101 24.43 -10.93 -2.04
N ILE A 102 23.23 -10.59 -1.60
CA ILE A 102 22.09 -10.32 -2.46
C ILE A 102 21.63 -8.91 -2.18
N THR A 103 21.61 -8.05 -3.20
CA THR A 103 21.30 -6.63 -3.03
C THR A 103 20.30 -6.18 -4.09
N HIS A 104 19.27 -5.45 -3.65
CA HIS A 104 18.34 -4.78 -4.55
C HIS A 104 19.04 -3.60 -5.24
N ILE A 105 19.05 -3.57 -6.57
CA ILE A 105 19.85 -2.59 -7.33
C ILE A 105 19.34 -1.17 -7.14
N GLU A 106 18.04 -0.93 -7.30
CA GLU A 106 17.47 0.42 -7.22
C GLU A 106 17.39 0.96 -5.79
N LEU A 107 17.20 0.10 -4.80
CA LEU A 107 17.00 0.48 -3.41
C LEU A 107 18.25 0.33 -2.55
N ALA A 108 19.34 -0.24 -3.09
CA ALA A 108 20.55 -0.58 -2.36
C ALA A 108 20.27 -1.36 -1.05
N LEU A 109 19.29 -2.27 -1.09
CA LEU A 109 18.83 -3.03 0.07
C LEU A 109 19.46 -4.43 0.08
N ASP A 110 20.24 -4.73 1.11
CA ASP A 110 20.81 -6.06 1.31
C ASP A 110 19.76 -7.04 1.86
N ILE A 111 19.77 -8.26 1.31
CA ILE A 111 18.84 -9.33 1.65
C ILE A 111 19.56 -10.38 2.48
N PRO A 112 19.03 -10.75 3.66
CA PRO A 112 19.61 -11.82 4.47
C PRO A 112 19.50 -13.16 3.75
N VAL A 113 20.56 -13.95 3.85
CA VAL A 113 20.66 -15.29 3.25
C VAL A 113 20.94 -16.31 4.33
N THR A 114 20.36 -17.51 4.19
CA THR A 114 20.68 -18.67 5.00
C THR A 114 21.47 -19.65 4.14
N GLN A 115 22.56 -20.19 4.67
CA GLN A 115 23.39 -21.18 3.98
C GLN A 115 23.30 -22.50 4.72
N GLU A 116 22.98 -23.55 3.99
CA GLU A 116 22.88 -24.91 4.50
C GLU A 116 23.80 -25.82 3.68
N VAL A 117 24.72 -26.51 4.35
CA VAL A 117 25.50 -27.58 3.73
C VAL A 117 24.63 -28.82 3.74
N LEU A 118 24.37 -29.41 2.57
CA LEU A 118 23.59 -30.63 2.48
C LEU A 118 24.31 -31.74 3.27
N GLN A 119 23.60 -32.41 4.17
CA GLN A 119 24.17 -33.29 5.23
C GLN A 119 24.87 -34.56 4.72
N GLU A 120 25.00 -34.74 3.41
CA GLU A 120 25.75 -35.86 2.84
C GLU A 120 27.25 -35.60 3.00
N PRO A 121 28.02 -36.53 3.60
CA PRO A 121 29.43 -36.32 3.94
C PRO A 121 30.33 -36.04 2.72
N GLU A 122 29.89 -36.43 1.51
CA GLU A 122 30.56 -36.14 0.24
C GLU A 122 29.89 -35.07 -0.62
N SER A 123 28.90 -34.34 -0.08
CA SER A 123 28.25 -33.28 -0.84
C SER A 123 29.25 -32.18 -1.17
N ASN A 124 29.36 -31.85 -2.45
CA ASN A 124 30.07 -30.68 -2.93
C ASN A 124 29.15 -29.48 -3.10
N VAL A 125 27.98 -29.50 -2.48
CA VAL A 125 26.91 -28.54 -2.74
C VAL A 125 26.53 -27.79 -1.47
N VAL A 126 26.56 -26.46 -1.56
CA VAL A 126 25.98 -25.57 -0.55
C VAL A 126 24.65 -25.05 -1.07
N LYS A 127 23.57 -25.29 -0.33
CA LYS A 127 22.25 -24.73 -0.61
C LYS A 127 22.16 -23.36 0.05
N VAL A 128 21.77 -22.36 -0.72
CA VAL A 128 21.58 -20.99 -0.25
C VAL A 128 20.10 -20.67 -0.39
N THR A 129 19.48 -20.23 0.69
CA THR A 129 18.06 -19.85 0.72
C THR A 129 17.90 -18.40 1.13
N PHE A 130 16.93 -17.72 0.52
CA PHE A 130 16.64 -16.32 0.80
C PHE A 130 15.18 -16.00 0.44
N THR A 131 14.66 -14.89 0.95
CA THR A 131 13.32 -14.41 0.61
C THR A 131 13.39 -12.92 0.30
N VAL A 132 12.86 -12.51 -0.84
CA VAL A 132 12.75 -11.11 -1.22
C VAL A 132 11.31 -10.64 -1.08
N ARG A 133 11.14 -9.40 -0.61
CA ARG A 133 9.82 -8.77 -0.43
C ARG A 133 9.62 -7.54 -1.31
N LYS A 134 10.68 -7.07 -1.99
CA LYS A 134 10.62 -5.92 -2.90
C LYS A 134 10.72 -6.42 -4.33
N ALA A 135 9.81 -5.96 -5.18
CA ALA A 135 9.86 -6.29 -6.59
C ALA A 135 10.90 -5.41 -7.26
N GLY A 136 11.69 -5.96 -8.18
CA GLY A 136 12.76 -5.23 -8.82
C GLY A 136 13.91 -6.11 -9.28
N ARG A 137 15.03 -5.45 -9.60
CA ARG A 137 16.26 -6.10 -10.05
C ARG A 137 17.19 -6.33 -8.88
N TYR A 138 17.75 -7.53 -8.81
CA TYR A 138 18.66 -7.95 -7.76
C TYR A 138 19.97 -8.40 -8.35
N GLU A 139 21.05 -8.02 -7.66
CA GLU A 139 22.39 -8.54 -7.88
C GLU A 139 22.66 -9.64 -6.85
N VAL A 140 23.09 -10.81 -7.31
CA VAL A 140 23.50 -11.95 -6.48
C VAL A 140 24.99 -12.18 -6.69
N ALA A 141 25.80 -11.73 -5.74
CA ALA A 141 27.25 -11.89 -5.75
C ALA A 141 27.66 -13.10 -4.91
N VAL A 142 28.24 -14.11 -5.57
CA VAL A 142 28.74 -15.33 -4.93
C VAL A 142 30.27 -15.30 -4.99
N LYS A 143 30.91 -15.29 -3.82
CA LYS A 143 32.36 -15.20 -3.66
C LYS A 143 32.92 -16.36 -2.86
N LEU A 144 34.06 -16.89 -3.28
CA LEU A 144 34.85 -17.89 -2.58
C LEU A 144 36.23 -17.32 -2.26
N GLY A 145 36.55 -17.14 -0.98
CA GLY A 145 37.83 -16.59 -0.56
C GLY A 145 38.10 -15.17 -1.11
N GLY A 146 37.06 -14.35 -1.26
CA GLY A 146 37.15 -12.99 -1.80
C GLY A 146 37.02 -12.88 -3.32
N LEU A 147 37.15 -13.98 -4.06
CA LEU A 147 37.05 -14.01 -5.53
C LEU A 147 35.64 -14.41 -5.99
N ASN A 148 35.15 -13.81 -7.08
CA ASN A 148 33.88 -14.20 -7.68
C ASN A 148 33.94 -15.62 -8.24
N VAL A 149 32.87 -16.39 -8.05
CA VAL A 149 32.69 -17.66 -8.77
C VAL A 149 32.36 -17.41 -10.24
N ALA A 150 32.37 -18.47 -11.05
CA ALA A 150 32.06 -18.37 -12.48
C ALA A 150 30.76 -17.61 -12.74
N TYR A 151 30.79 -16.57 -13.58
CA TYR A 151 29.63 -15.74 -13.96
C TYR A 151 29.01 -14.89 -12.84
N SER A 152 29.58 -14.85 -11.64
CA SER A 152 29.16 -13.92 -10.58
C SER A 152 29.68 -12.50 -10.86
N PRO A 153 28.86 -11.45 -10.65
CA PRO A 153 27.51 -11.48 -10.08
C PRO A 153 26.42 -11.85 -11.08
N TYR A 154 25.34 -12.46 -10.57
CA TYR A 154 24.15 -12.82 -11.35
C TYR A 154 23.04 -11.80 -11.15
N TYR A 155 22.29 -11.51 -12.21
CA TYR A 155 21.18 -10.58 -12.16
C TYR A 155 19.84 -11.32 -12.24
N LYS A 156 18.95 -11.03 -11.29
CA LYS A 156 17.62 -11.65 -11.19
C LYS A 156 16.54 -10.58 -11.10
N ILE A 157 15.35 -10.89 -11.62
CA ILE A 157 14.19 -10.00 -11.60
C ILE A 157 13.08 -10.68 -10.80
N PHE A 158 12.61 -9.99 -9.77
CA PHE A 158 11.45 -10.40 -9.00
C PHE A 158 10.26 -9.52 -9.31
N GLN A 159 9.14 -10.15 -9.67
CA GLN A 159 7.89 -9.50 -9.99
C GLN A 159 7.07 -9.24 -8.74
N PRO A 160 6.26 -8.18 -8.73
CA PRO A 160 5.30 -7.95 -7.65
C PRO A 160 4.28 -9.10 -7.61
N GLY A 161 3.76 -9.38 -6.42
CA GLY A 161 2.71 -10.40 -6.26
C GLY A 161 1.34 -9.95 -6.79
N THR A 162 0.32 -10.74 -6.49
CA THR A 162 -1.08 -10.41 -6.81
C THR A 162 -1.56 -9.17 -6.05
N VAL A 163 -2.59 -8.48 -6.59
CA VAL A 163 -3.22 -7.32 -5.96
C VAL A 163 -3.88 -7.74 -4.64
N VAL A 164 -3.58 -7.00 -3.57
CA VAL A 164 -4.20 -7.14 -2.26
C VAL A 164 -5.09 -5.93 -1.98
N PRO A 165 -6.42 -6.10 -1.81
CA PRO A 165 -7.36 -4.99 -1.60
C PRO A 165 -6.99 -4.08 -0.43
N SER A 166 -6.59 -4.67 0.71
CA SER A 166 -6.25 -3.94 1.94
C SER A 166 -4.98 -3.09 1.83
N LYS A 167 -4.10 -3.38 0.85
CA LYS A 167 -2.89 -2.60 0.55
C LYS A 167 -3.10 -1.62 -0.59
N THR A 168 -4.09 -1.87 -1.43
CA THR A 168 -4.48 -1.03 -2.56
C THR A 168 -5.25 0.19 -2.06
N LYS A 169 -4.94 1.37 -2.62
CA LYS A 169 -5.50 2.65 -2.15
C LYS A 169 -5.78 3.62 -3.30
N ILE A 170 -6.67 4.58 -3.05
CA ILE A 170 -6.79 5.79 -3.86
C ILE A 170 -5.58 6.69 -3.55
N ALA A 171 -4.88 7.16 -4.59
CA ALA A 171 -3.63 7.91 -4.48
C ALA A 171 -3.78 9.21 -3.66
N TYR A 172 -4.88 9.93 -3.89
CA TYR A 172 -5.22 11.15 -3.16
C TYR A 172 -6.34 10.87 -2.18
N HIS A 173 -6.03 10.91 -0.89
CA HIS A 173 -7.01 10.67 0.16
C HIS A 173 -7.95 11.86 0.31
N PHE A 174 -9.25 11.58 0.40
CA PHE A 174 -10.32 12.51 0.75
C PHE A 174 -11.43 11.72 1.45
N SER A 175 -12.15 12.37 2.36
CA SER A 175 -13.34 11.81 3.01
C SER A 175 -14.64 12.15 2.27
N THR A 176 -14.64 13.28 1.56
CA THR A 176 -15.78 13.73 0.75
C THR A 176 -15.31 14.32 -0.58
N LEU A 177 -15.94 13.88 -1.67
CA LEU A 177 -15.70 14.31 -3.03
C LEU A 177 -16.83 15.22 -3.51
N VAL A 178 -16.50 16.41 -4.01
CA VAL A 178 -17.50 17.33 -4.58
C VAL A 178 -17.48 17.22 -6.10
N LEU A 179 -18.62 16.83 -6.68
CA LEU A 179 -18.80 16.61 -8.11
C LEU A 179 -19.90 17.52 -8.67
N VAL A 180 -19.91 17.64 -10.00
CA VAL A 180 -20.97 18.29 -10.76
C VAL A 180 -21.78 17.21 -11.47
N TYR A 181 -23.09 17.34 -11.43
CA TYR A 181 -24.04 16.45 -12.10
C TYR A 181 -23.64 16.23 -13.57
N GLY A 182 -23.53 14.97 -13.99
CA GLY A 182 -23.21 14.56 -15.36
C GLY A 182 -21.74 14.71 -15.75
N GLN A 183 -20.90 15.34 -14.92
CA GLN A 183 -19.47 15.46 -15.20
C GLN A 183 -18.71 14.20 -14.76
N GLN A 184 -17.82 13.72 -15.63
CA GLN A 184 -16.95 12.59 -15.32
C GLN A 184 -15.81 13.02 -14.39
N HIS A 185 -15.57 12.24 -13.35
CA HIS A 185 -14.44 12.39 -12.44
C HIS A 185 -13.53 11.16 -12.50
N THR A 186 -12.22 11.36 -12.44
CA THR A 186 -11.23 10.26 -12.51
C THR A 186 -10.53 10.09 -11.16
N LEU A 187 -10.65 8.92 -10.58
CA LEU A 187 -9.94 8.47 -9.40
C LEU A 187 -8.72 7.63 -9.81
N GLN A 188 -7.57 7.94 -9.20
CA GLN A 188 -6.34 7.17 -9.39
C GLN A 188 -6.20 6.16 -8.26
N ILE A 189 -6.25 4.89 -8.60
CA ILE A 189 -6.05 3.76 -7.70
C ILE A 189 -4.63 3.23 -7.94
N GLU A 190 -3.93 2.94 -6.84
CA GLU A 190 -2.60 2.34 -6.83
C GLU A 190 -2.69 0.90 -6.35
N PRO A 191 -2.70 -0.09 -7.26
CA PRO A 191 -2.74 -1.51 -6.90
C PRO A 191 -1.44 -1.92 -6.22
N ARG A 192 -1.54 -2.66 -5.10
CA ARG A 192 -0.39 -3.08 -4.30
C ARG A 192 -0.49 -4.56 -3.92
N ASP A 193 0.65 -5.23 -3.82
CA ASP A 193 0.73 -6.59 -3.26
C ASP A 193 0.81 -6.57 -1.74
N GLU A 194 0.91 -7.75 -1.12
CA GLU A 194 1.04 -7.94 0.33
C GLU A 194 2.22 -7.15 0.94
N TYR A 195 3.27 -6.91 0.15
CA TYR A 195 4.50 -6.23 0.57
C TYR A 195 4.57 -4.75 0.14
N GLY A 196 3.48 -4.24 -0.43
CA GLY A 196 3.34 -2.85 -0.87
C GLY A 196 4.03 -2.54 -2.20
N ASN A 197 4.42 -3.55 -2.99
CA ASN A 197 4.95 -3.33 -4.33
C ASN A 197 3.81 -2.95 -5.29
N PRO A 198 4.03 -2.03 -6.25
CA PRO A 198 3.04 -1.75 -7.29
C PRO A 198 2.86 -2.98 -8.21
N THR A 199 1.63 -3.45 -8.38
CA THR A 199 1.30 -4.73 -9.07
C THR A 199 0.79 -4.59 -10.50
N SER A 200 0.65 -3.35 -10.94
CA SER A 200 0.00 -2.90 -12.19
C SER A 200 0.80 -3.19 -13.47
N ASN A 201 1.88 -3.98 -13.35
CA ASN A 201 2.65 -4.59 -14.44
C ASN A 201 2.55 -6.13 -14.48
N SER A 202 1.79 -6.75 -13.59
CA SER A 202 1.55 -8.19 -13.67
C SER A 202 0.74 -8.52 -14.93
N THR A 203 1.12 -9.60 -15.62
CA THR A 203 0.52 -10.03 -16.89
C THR A 203 -0.94 -10.50 -16.74
N SER A 204 -1.40 -10.58 -15.48
CA SER A 204 -2.71 -11.04 -15.01
C SER A 204 -3.81 -9.96 -15.00
N LEU A 205 -3.50 -8.73 -15.42
CA LEU A 205 -4.44 -7.59 -15.36
C LEU A 205 -5.51 -7.63 -16.46
N ILE A 206 -6.40 -8.62 -16.40
CA ILE A 206 -7.80 -8.47 -16.84
C ILE A 206 -8.57 -7.81 -15.68
N ASP A 207 -8.08 -6.65 -15.23
CA ASP A 207 -8.41 -6.10 -13.91
C ASP A 207 -9.62 -5.17 -13.95
N GLU A 208 -10.09 -4.77 -15.13
CA GLU A 208 -11.22 -3.83 -15.28
C GLU A 208 -12.51 -4.38 -14.66
N VAL A 209 -12.73 -5.70 -14.75
CA VAL A 209 -13.91 -6.38 -14.22
C VAL A 209 -13.85 -6.52 -12.70
N ASN A 210 -12.64 -6.53 -12.13
CA ASN A 210 -12.42 -6.79 -10.70
C ASN A 210 -12.72 -5.57 -9.83
N TYR A 211 -12.69 -4.35 -10.41
CA TYR A 211 -13.00 -3.13 -9.65
C TYR A 211 -14.50 -2.86 -9.57
N GLY A 212 -15.04 -3.00 -8.36
CA GLY A 212 -16.41 -2.65 -8.01
C GLY A 212 -16.54 -1.19 -7.57
N VAL A 213 -17.70 -0.59 -7.86
CA VAL A 213 -18.10 0.70 -7.26
C VAL A 213 -19.56 0.54 -6.87
N HIS A 214 -19.85 0.75 -5.60
CA HIS A 214 -21.21 0.81 -5.08
C HIS A 214 -21.46 2.23 -4.60
N VAL A 215 -22.58 2.80 -5.02
CA VAL A 215 -23.01 4.13 -4.61
C VAL A 215 -24.36 3.98 -3.93
N HIS A 216 -24.55 4.63 -2.79
CA HIS A 216 -25.80 4.66 -2.03
C HIS A 216 -26.20 6.10 -1.73
N SER A 217 -27.47 6.47 -1.90
CA SER A 217 -27.96 7.82 -1.57
C SER A 217 -27.92 8.07 -0.06
N LEU A 218 -27.56 9.29 0.35
CA LEU A 218 -27.56 9.75 1.73
C LEU A 218 -28.63 10.83 1.93
N GLY A 219 -29.55 10.60 2.86
CA GLY A 219 -30.55 11.59 3.27
C GLY A 219 -31.83 11.62 2.44
N THR A 220 -32.18 10.54 1.74
CA THR A 220 -33.50 10.37 1.14
C THR A 220 -33.95 8.94 1.42
N VAL A 221 -35.07 8.76 2.13
CA VAL A 221 -35.59 7.44 2.52
C VAL A 221 -36.23 6.72 1.34
N ASP A 222 -36.70 7.46 0.33
CA ASP A 222 -37.46 6.89 -0.77
C ASP A 222 -36.86 7.30 -2.11
N ASP A 223 -35.92 6.51 -2.61
CA ASP A 223 -35.79 6.32 -4.06
C ASP A 223 -34.98 5.05 -4.34
N ASP A 224 -35.53 3.90 -3.95
CA ASP A 224 -35.14 2.57 -4.46
C ASP A 224 -35.57 2.39 -5.94
N SER A 225 -35.57 3.48 -6.73
CA SER A 225 -35.63 3.34 -8.17
C SER A 225 -34.33 2.68 -8.63
N LEU A 226 -34.49 1.49 -9.23
CA LEU A 226 -33.47 0.71 -9.93
C LEU A 226 -32.79 1.46 -11.09
N GLU A 227 -32.99 2.77 -11.24
CA GLU A 227 -32.28 3.56 -12.24
C GLU A 227 -30.81 3.70 -11.83
N GLU A 228 -29.92 3.28 -12.73
CA GLU A 228 -28.48 3.43 -12.58
C GLU A 228 -28.13 4.94 -12.60
N TYR A 229 -28.19 5.60 -11.44
CA TYR A 229 -27.88 7.02 -11.30
C TYR A 229 -26.38 7.33 -11.36
N TYR A 230 -25.56 6.33 -11.64
CA TYR A 230 -24.14 6.49 -11.89
C TYR A 230 -23.67 5.55 -13.00
N SER A 231 -22.55 5.89 -13.62
CA SER A 231 -21.84 4.99 -14.54
C SER A 231 -20.37 4.99 -14.17
N LYS A 232 -19.72 3.82 -14.27
CA LYS A 232 -18.28 3.66 -14.05
C LYS A 232 -17.57 3.17 -15.31
N THR A 233 -16.32 3.58 -15.49
CA THR A 233 -15.38 2.96 -16.43
C THR A 233 -14.03 2.79 -15.77
N VAL A 234 -13.35 1.68 -16.04
CA VAL A 234 -12.03 1.38 -15.47
C VAL A 234 -11.05 1.31 -16.62
N THR A 235 -9.91 1.97 -16.50
CA THR A 235 -8.82 1.87 -17.50
C THR A 235 -7.49 1.73 -16.78
N SER A 236 -6.56 0.96 -17.34
CA SER A 236 -5.23 0.77 -16.73
C SER A 236 -4.17 1.63 -17.42
N ASN A 237 -3.29 2.24 -16.62
CA ASN A 237 -2.09 2.90 -17.08
C ASN A 237 -0.87 2.08 -16.65
N LYS A 238 -0.36 1.27 -17.58
CA LYS A 238 0.78 0.37 -17.35
C LYS A 238 2.08 1.12 -17.06
N GLN A 239 2.32 2.26 -17.72
CA GLN A 239 3.55 3.04 -17.53
C GLN A 239 3.66 3.59 -16.11
N LEU A 240 2.56 4.12 -15.58
CA LEU A 240 2.52 4.70 -14.24
C LEU A 240 2.13 3.71 -13.16
N CYS A 241 1.88 2.44 -13.52
CA CYS A 241 1.42 1.45 -12.57
C CYS A 241 0.14 1.89 -11.83
N GLN A 242 -0.83 2.44 -12.55
CA GLN A 242 -2.06 3.00 -11.97
C GLN A 242 -3.32 2.44 -12.63
N VAL A 243 -4.40 2.36 -11.87
CA VAL A 243 -5.75 2.11 -12.37
C VAL A 243 -6.53 3.42 -12.29
N LEU A 244 -7.14 3.81 -13.40
CA LEU A 244 -7.97 5.00 -13.52
C LEU A 244 -9.44 4.57 -13.50
N LEU A 245 -10.10 4.79 -12.36
CA LEU A 245 -11.53 4.58 -12.20
C LEU A 245 -12.25 5.89 -12.47
N LYS A 246 -13.04 5.93 -13.54
CA LYS A 246 -13.84 7.08 -13.92
C LYS A 246 -15.27 6.86 -13.46
N ILE A 247 -15.84 7.83 -12.74
CA ILE A 247 -17.21 7.79 -12.23
C ILE A 247 -17.98 9.03 -12.70
N THR A 248 -19.23 8.84 -13.09
CA THR A 248 -20.14 9.92 -13.48
C THR A 248 -21.46 9.71 -12.75
N LEU A 249 -21.90 10.67 -11.93
CA LEU A 249 -23.21 10.64 -11.26
C LEU A 249 -24.21 11.51 -12.02
N ARG A 250 -25.39 10.97 -12.26
CA ARG A 250 -26.52 11.57 -12.99
C ARG A 250 -27.70 11.85 -12.07
N LYS A 251 -27.44 12.07 -10.78
CA LYS A 251 -28.42 12.51 -9.78
C LYS A 251 -27.76 13.48 -8.82
N LYS A 252 -28.45 14.58 -8.50
CA LYS A 252 -27.99 15.56 -7.50
C LYS A 252 -28.25 15.01 -6.11
N GLY A 253 -27.40 15.36 -5.14
CA GLY A 253 -27.57 14.92 -3.75
C GLY A 253 -26.26 14.53 -3.08
N CYS A 254 -26.38 13.85 -1.94
CA CYS A 254 -25.25 13.28 -1.22
C CYS A 254 -25.29 11.76 -1.37
N PHE A 255 -24.13 11.13 -1.53
CA PHE A 255 -24.01 9.70 -1.72
C PHE A 255 -22.83 9.14 -0.93
N ARG A 256 -22.90 7.88 -0.51
CA ARG A 256 -21.79 7.09 -0.01
C ARG A 256 -21.27 6.22 -1.15
N ALA A 257 -20.00 6.34 -1.47
CA ALA A 257 -19.35 5.47 -2.45
C ALA A 257 -18.41 4.48 -1.75
N ARG A 258 -18.39 3.25 -2.24
CA ARG A 258 -17.48 2.19 -1.82
C ARG A 258 -16.84 1.55 -3.04
N ILE A 259 -15.51 1.62 -3.10
CA ILE A 259 -14.70 0.98 -4.13
C ILE A 259 -14.20 -0.36 -3.60
N SER A 260 -14.31 -1.40 -4.42
CA SER A 260 -13.85 -2.75 -4.11
C SER A 260 -12.95 -3.32 -5.21
N TYR A 261 -12.15 -4.31 -4.86
CA TYR A 261 -11.41 -5.19 -5.76
C TYR A 261 -11.77 -6.63 -5.41
N ASN A 262 -12.32 -7.40 -6.36
CA ASN A 262 -12.89 -8.74 -6.13
C ASN A 262 -13.86 -8.75 -4.93
N ASP A 263 -14.81 -7.80 -4.93
CA ASP A 263 -15.82 -7.58 -3.88
C ASP A 263 -15.29 -7.24 -2.48
N LEU A 264 -13.97 -7.17 -2.31
CA LEU A 264 -13.34 -6.73 -1.06
C LEU A 264 -13.03 -5.24 -1.12
N PRO A 265 -13.36 -4.46 -0.07
CA PRO A 265 -13.11 -3.02 -0.07
C PRO A 265 -11.61 -2.74 -0.15
N ILE A 266 -11.23 -1.77 -1.00
CA ILE A 266 -9.85 -1.27 -1.00
C ILE A 266 -9.62 -0.37 0.22
N SER A 267 -8.37 -0.26 0.67
CA SER A 267 -8.02 0.71 1.73
C SER A 267 -8.38 2.11 1.27
N ASN A 268 -9.00 2.92 2.13
CA ASN A 268 -9.55 4.26 1.85
C ASN A 268 -10.58 4.33 0.70
N GLY A 269 -11.16 3.20 0.30
CA GLY A 269 -12.14 3.10 -0.77
C GLY A 269 -13.56 3.54 -0.42
N GLU A 270 -13.83 3.90 0.83
CA GLU A 270 -15.14 4.40 1.29
C GLU A 270 -15.09 5.91 1.54
N PHE A 271 -15.98 6.65 0.90
CA PHE A 271 -16.04 8.12 1.00
C PHE A 271 -17.43 8.65 0.62
N ASP A 272 -17.69 9.90 0.99
CA ASP A 272 -18.90 10.62 0.61
C ASP A 272 -18.74 11.35 -0.72
N ILE A 273 -19.84 11.53 -1.45
CA ILE A 273 -19.92 12.33 -2.67
C ILE A 273 -21.03 13.36 -2.51
N ILE A 274 -20.74 14.63 -2.81
CA ILE A 274 -21.75 15.69 -2.98
C ILE A 274 -21.84 16.01 -4.47
N VAL A 275 -22.99 15.77 -5.08
CA VAL A 275 -23.25 16.11 -6.49
C VAL A 275 -24.07 17.38 -6.57
N LEU A 276 -23.47 18.43 -7.12
CA LEU A 276 -24.04 19.76 -7.30
C LEU A 276 -24.52 19.98 -8.73
N SER A 277 -25.47 20.89 -8.91
CA SER A 277 -25.73 21.54 -10.19
C SER A 277 -24.65 22.55 -10.55
N GLU A 278 -24.60 22.96 -11.82
CA GLU A 278 -23.66 24.00 -12.27
C GLU A 278 -23.88 25.32 -11.51
N ASN A 279 -25.13 25.69 -11.22
CA ASN A 279 -25.45 26.88 -10.45
C ASN A 279 -24.92 26.79 -9.01
N GLU A 280 -25.13 25.66 -8.33
CA GLU A 280 -24.63 25.44 -6.96
C GLU A 280 -23.10 25.43 -6.92
N LYS A 281 -22.45 24.78 -7.90
CA LYS A 281 -20.99 24.82 -8.07
C LYS A 281 -20.48 26.25 -8.23
N ASN A 282 -21.12 27.07 -9.07
CA ASN A 282 -20.76 28.48 -9.22
C ASN A 282 -20.91 29.27 -7.91
N CYS A 283 -21.94 28.98 -7.11
CA CYS A 283 -22.07 29.54 -5.77
C CYS A 283 -20.91 29.12 -4.84
N VAL A 284 -20.52 27.85 -4.85
CA VAL A 284 -19.38 27.35 -4.06
C VAL A 284 -18.08 28.03 -4.49
N GLU A 285 -17.79 28.10 -5.78
CA GLU A 285 -16.56 28.76 -6.28
C GLU A 285 -16.55 30.25 -5.94
N LYS A 286 -17.68 30.95 -6.04
CA LYS A 286 -17.81 32.35 -5.61
C LYS A 286 -17.55 32.51 -4.11
N ASN A 287 -18.11 31.63 -3.28
CA ASN A 287 -17.91 31.65 -1.84
C ASN A 287 -16.42 31.47 -1.51
N VAL A 288 -15.78 30.47 -2.09
CA VAL A 288 -14.38 30.14 -1.81
C VAL A 288 -13.40 31.20 -2.34
N SER A 289 -13.74 31.86 -3.45
CA SER A 289 -12.87 32.88 -4.11
C SER A 289 -13.01 34.29 -3.55
N THR A 290 -13.87 34.55 -2.56
CA THR A 290 -14.04 35.88 -1.96
C THR A 290 -13.22 36.00 -0.67
N PRO A 291 -11.92 36.39 -0.73
CA PRO A 291 -11.10 36.52 0.47
C PRO A 291 -11.60 37.68 1.35
N GLY A 292 -11.60 37.47 2.66
CA GLY A 292 -11.84 38.53 3.66
C GLY A 292 -13.28 38.72 4.12
N ILE A 293 -14.27 38.08 3.49
CA ILE A 293 -15.67 38.10 3.94
C ILE A 293 -16.06 36.69 4.39
N SER A 294 -16.54 36.54 5.63
CA SER A 294 -17.08 35.25 6.08
C SER A 294 -18.43 35.01 5.41
N ILE A 295 -18.53 33.93 4.64
CA ILE A 295 -19.78 33.49 4.01
C ILE A 295 -20.68 32.91 5.09
N TYR A 296 -21.98 33.19 5.04
CA TYR A 296 -22.93 32.65 6.00
C TYR A 296 -24.08 31.90 5.35
N PHE A 297 -24.58 30.91 6.05
CA PHE A 297 -25.76 30.12 5.69
C PHE A 297 -26.76 30.16 6.83
N GLU A 298 -28.03 30.39 6.51
CA GLU A 298 -29.11 30.27 7.50
C GLU A 298 -29.39 28.78 7.76
N ALA A 299 -29.46 28.41 9.04
CA ALA A 299 -29.72 27.04 9.46
C ALA A 299 -30.56 27.00 10.75
N TYR A 300 -31.02 25.81 11.09
CA TYR A 300 -31.74 25.51 12.33
C TYR A 300 -30.95 24.48 13.13
N LEU A 301 -30.57 24.86 14.34
CA LEU A 301 -29.85 24.03 15.30
C LEU A 301 -30.84 23.17 16.08
N TYR A 302 -30.67 21.86 15.97
CA TYR A 302 -31.36 20.89 16.81
C TYR A 302 -30.56 20.65 18.10
N GLY A 303 -31.26 20.46 19.21
CA GLY A 303 -30.64 20.40 20.53
C GLY A 303 -29.67 19.21 20.65
N THR A 304 -28.53 19.41 21.31
CA THR A 304 -27.50 18.39 21.58
C THR A 304 -27.98 17.20 22.43
N GLY A 305 -29.24 17.18 22.88
CA GLY A 305 -29.81 16.19 23.80
C GLY A 305 -30.56 15.01 23.14
N ASN A 306 -30.68 14.95 21.82
CA ASN A 306 -31.46 13.90 21.15
C ASN A 306 -30.65 12.67 20.69
N TYR A 307 -29.36 12.57 21.06
CA TYR A 307 -28.52 11.43 20.71
C TYR A 307 -28.99 10.10 21.35
N SER A 308 -29.81 10.12 22.40
CA SER A 308 -30.36 8.90 23.01
C SER A 308 -31.55 8.31 22.23
N ASN A 309 -32.39 9.11 21.56
CA ASN A 309 -33.63 8.59 20.95
C ASN A 309 -33.44 8.01 19.53
N TYR A 310 -32.32 8.27 18.86
CA TYR A 310 -31.96 7.59 17.59
C TYR A 310 -31.01 6.40 17.79
N SER A 311 -30.58 6.13 19.03
CA SER A 311 -29.78 4.93 19.34
C SER A 311 -30.60 3.64 19.44
N ASN A 312 -31.94 3.73 19.37
CA ASN A 312 -32.85 2.58 19.41
C ASN A 312 -33.38 2.11 18.04
N SER A 313 -33.04 2.77 16.93
CA SER A 313 -33.26 2.17 15.60
C SER A 313 -32.02 1.34 15.23
N SER A 314 -32.08 0.06 15.58
CA SER A 314 -31.14 -0.98 15.21
C SER A 314 -30.78 -0.94 13.71
N TRP A 315 -29.55 -0.54 13.39
CA TRP A 315 -28.85 -1.06 12.22
C TRP A 315 -27.47 -1.50 12.70
N GLN A 316 -27.39 -2.81 12.99
CA GLN A 316 -26.21 -3.48 13.50
C GLN A 316 -25.03 -3.29 12.54
N LEU A 317 -23.93 -2.76 13.06
CA LEU A 317 -22.60 -3.01 12.51
C LEU A 317 -22.23 -4.47 12.85
N PRO A 318 -21.70 -5.29 11.92
CA PRO A 318 -21.22 -6.62 12.26
C PRO A 318 -19.99 -6.50 13.18
N ALA A 319 -20.16 -6.89 14.44
CA ALA A 319 -19.10 -6.94 15.43
C ALA A 319 -18.19 -8.15 15.15
N SER A 320 -17.08 -7.91 14.46
CA SER A 320 -15.95 -8.84 14.42
C SER A 320 -14.81 -8.27 15.26
N ALA A 321 -14.85 -8.51 16.58
CA ALA A 321 -13.69 -8.65 17.46
C ALA A 321 -14.14 -8.62 18.92
N LEU A 322 -14.15 -9.79 19.57
CA LEU A 322 -13.52 -10.06 20.87
C LEU A 322 -14.06 -11.38 21.42
N MET A 323 -13.25 -12.43 21.26
CA MET A 323 -13.36 -13.68 21.99
C MET A 323 -12.70 -13.52 23.37
N ALA A 324 -13.45 -13.70 24.45
CA ALA A 324 -13.00 -14.33 25.71
C ALA A 324 -14.18 -14.49 26.69
N PRO A 325 -14.17 -15.51 27.57
CA PRO A 325 -15.39 -16.19 28.01
C PRO A 325 -15.98 -15.67 29.34
N GLN A 326 -17.31 -15.82 29.45
CA GLN A 326 -18.08 -15.62 30.68
C GLN A 326 -17.89 -16.78 31.68
N SER A 327 -17.90 -16.44 32.98
CA SER A 327 -18.19 -17.37 34.06
C SER A 327 -19.10 -16.75 35.13
N ARG A 328 -20.37 -17.18 35.06
CA ARG A 328 -21.37 -17.48 36.12
C ARG A 328 -21.96 -16.41 37.07
N PRO A 329 -23.21 -16.65 37.55
CA PRO A 329 -24.11 -15.66 38.14
C PRO A 329 -24.19 -15.72 39.67
N SER A 330 -24.76 -14.69 40.29
CA SER A 330 -25.27 -14.75 41.66
C SER A 330 -26.59 -14.00 41.80
N MET A 331 -27.49 -14.68 42.49
CA MET A 331 -28.86 -14.34 42.88
C MET A 331 -28.94 -13.15 43.84
N GLY A 332 -30.12 -12.53 43.88
CA GLY A 332 -30.54 -11.56 44.89
C GLY A 332 -31.90 -10.99 44.54
N ASP A 333 -32.95 -11.71 44.93
CA ASP A 333 -34.35 -11.28 44.93
C ASP A 333 -34.53 -10.04 45.82
N GLU A 334 -35.33 -9.05 45.38
CA GLU A 334 -36.32 -8.35 46.22
C GLU A 334 -37.49 -7.89 45.31
N GLU A 335 -38.70 -8.23 45.76
CA GLU A 335 -40.00 -7.96 45.14
C GLU A 335 -40.56 -6.57 45.52
N ASP A 336 -41.70 -6.23 44.90
CA ASP A 336 -42.61 -5.08 45.11
C ASP A 336 -42.25 -3.82 44.29
N GLU A 337 -43.14 -3.16 43.54
CA GLU A 337 -44.59 -3.03 43.65
C GLU A 337 -45.18 -2.57 42.30
N HIS A 338 -46.42 -2.95 42.00
CA HIS A 338 -47.16 -2.57 40.79
C HIS A 338 -47.47 -1.06 40.75
N ASP A 339 -47.16 -0.39 39.64
CA ASP A 339 -47.97 0.75 39.17
C ASP A 339 -48.01 0.81 37.64
N SER A 340 -49.15 1.27 37.13
CA SER A 340 -49.71 1.05 35.78
C SER A 340 -49.00 1.88 34.67
N PRO A 341 -49.20 1.56 33.37
CA PRO A 341 -48.41 2.16 32.28
C PRO A 341 -48.84 3.60 32.04
N VAL A 342 -47.88 4.52 32.14
CA VAL A 342 -48.06 5.92 31.75
C VAL A 342 -48.20 5.98 30.23
N GLU A 343 -49.35 6.46 29.76
CA GLU A 343 -49.63 6.79 28.36
C GLU A 343 -48.50 7.63 27.76
N ASP A 344 -48.05 7.21 26.57
CA ASP A 344 -47.17 7.97 25.67
C ASP A 344 -47.73 9.38 25.43
N GLN A 345 -47.25 10.36 26.19
CA GLN A 345 -47.34 11.75 25.77
C GLN A 345 -46.34 11.97 24.64
N PRO A 346 -46.74 12.58 23.51
CA PRO A 346 -45.79 12.93 22.46
C PRO A 346 -44.78 13.93 23.04
N GLU A 347 -43.52 13.49 23.18
CA GLU A 347 -42.39 14.35 23.51
C GLU A 347 -42.49 15.63 22.65
N LYS A 348 -42.77 16.77 23.29
CA LYS A 348 -42.82 18.07 22.63
C LYS A 348 -41.43 18.33 22.05
N VAL A 349 -41.26 18.05 20.75
CA VAL A 349 -40.04 18.36 20.00
C VAL A 349 -39.71 19.82 20.25
N LYS A 350 -38.65 20.10 21.01
CA LYS A 350 -38.20 21.46 21.30
C LYS A 350 -37.97 22.15 19.96
N LYS A 351 -38.64 23.30 19.75
CA LYS A 351 -38.54 24.06 18.51
C LYS A 351 -37.06 24.34 18.20
N PRO A 352 -36.57 23.96 17.00
CA PRO A 352 -35.16 24.14 16.67
C PRO A 352 -34.81 25.62 16.60
N LYS A 353 -33.60 25.97 17.02
CA LYS A 353 -33.15 27.37 17.14
C LYS A 353 -32.60 27.87 15.81
N LYS A 354 -33.02 29.06 15.36
CA LYS A 354 -32.47 29.67 14.15
C LYS A 354 -31.04 30.17 14.40
N VAL A 355 -30.10 29.73 13.56
CA VAL A 355 -28.67 30.03 13.66
C VAL A 355 -28.09 30.38 12.29
N TYR A 356 -26.87 30.92 12.30
CA TYR A 356 -26.11 31.30 11.12
C TYR A 356 -24.76 30.63 11.14
N CYS A 357 -24.48 29.83 10.10
CA CYS A 357 -23.25 29.09 9.94
C CYS A 357 -22.27 29.91 9.09
N TYR A 358 -21.24 30.45 9.73
CA TYR A 358 -20.19 31.25 9.11
C TYR A 358 -19.01 30.38 8.72
N ILE A 359 -18.65 30.35 7.44
CA ILE A 359 -17.46 29.68 6.94
C ILE A 359 -16.39 30.73 6.64
N SER A 360 -15.19 30.46 7.11
CA SER A 360 -13.95 31.15 6.77
C SER A 360 -12.91 30.09 6.36
N PRO A 361 -11.75 30.46 5.78
CA PRO A 361 -10.72 29.48 5.45
C PRO A 361 -10.28 28.63 6.64
N LYS A 362 -10.28 29.19 7.87
CA LYS A 362 -9.75 28.52 9.07
C LYS A 362 -10.83 27.90 9.96
N GLN A 363 -12.04 28.44 9.95
CA GLN A 363 -13.07 28.11 10.94
C GLN A 363 -14.48 28.11 10.35
N LEU A 364 -15.28 27.15 10.80
CA LEU A 364 -16.74 27.14 10.70
C LEU A 364 -17.30 27.56 12.07
N SER A 365 -18.08 28.64 12.14
CA SER A 365 -18.69 29.13 13.38
C SER A 365 -20.20 29.10 13.28
N VAL A 366 -20.88 28.50 14.26
CA VAL A 366 -22.34 28.55 14.38
C VAL A 366 -22.71 29.65 15.36
N LYS A 367 -23.48 30.64 14.91
CA LYS A 367 -23.86 31.82 15.71
C LYS A 367 -25.36 32.01 15.77
N GLU A 368 -25.84 32.46 16.92
CA GLU A 368 -27.20 32.99 17.12
C GLU A 368 -27.11 34.51 17.22
N PHE A 369 -28.17 35.24 16.87
CA PHE A 369 -28.20 36.70 17.04
C PHE A 369 -29.19 37.10 18.13
N TYR A 370 -28.66 37.63 19.23
CA TYR A 370 -29.47 38.21 20.28
C TYR A 370 -29.99 39.59 19.85
N LEU A 371 -31.29 39.82 20.01
CA LEU A 371 -32.00 41.02 19.54
C LEU A 371 -31.73 41.37 18.06
N LYS A 372 -31.36 40.39 17.23
CA LYS A 372 -30.94 40.55 15.82
C LYS A 372 -29.69 41.41 15.59
N ILE A 373 -28.99 41.86 16.64
CA ILE A 373 -27.87 42.81 16.53
C ILE A 373 -26.56 42.19 17.03
N ILE A 374 -26.60 41.42 18.14
CA ILE A 374 -25.39 40.93 18.80
C ILE A 374 -25.16 39.46 18.42
N PRO A 375 -24.10 39.13 17.65
CA PRO A 375 -23.79 37.75 17.32
C PRO A 375 -23.22 37.01 18.54
N TRP A 376 -23.95 36.01 19.02
CA TRP A 376 -23.51 35.06 20.03
C TRP A 376 -22.98 33.79 19.38
N ARG A 377 -21.73 33.44 19.65
CA ARG A 377 -21.09 32.24 19.09
C ARG A 377 -21.42 31.02 19.94
N LEU A 378 -22.06 30.02 19.34
CA LEU A 378 -22.46 28.79 20.01
C LEU A 378 -21.40 27.70 19.86
N PHE A 379 -20.93 27.48 18.62
CA PHE A 379 -19.95 26.44 18.30
C PHE A 379 -18.90 26.97 17.34
N THR A 380 -17.71 26.38 17.36
CA THR A 380 -16.65 26.65 16.39
C THR A 380 -15.92 25.36 16.07
N PHE A 381 -15.75 25.09 14.79
CA PHE A 381 -15.02 23.95 14.26
C PHE A 381 -13.85 24.46 13.44
N ARG A 382 -12.74 23.70 13.47
CA ARG A 382 -11.62 23.96 12.56
C ARG A 382 -11.99 23.51 11.15
N VAL A 383 -11.57 24.28 10.16
CA VAL A 383 -11.67 23.88 8.75
C VAL A 383 -10.46 23.01 8.45
N CYS A 384 -10.59 21.72 8.69
CA CYS A 384 -9.55 20.73 8.43
C CYS A 384 -10.18 19.36 8.15
N PRO A 385 -9.41 18.39 7.63
CA PRO A 385 -9.92 17.03 7.38
C PRO A 385 -10.41 16.28 8.62
N GLY A 386 -10.07 16.73 9.83
CA GLY A 386 -10.52 16.13 11.08
C GLY A 386 -11.98 16.42 11.42
N THR A 387 -12.55 17.52 10.91
CA THR A 387 -13.96 17.87 11.08
C THR A 387 -14.79 17.14 10.04
N LYS A 388 -15.67 16.24 10.48
CA LYS A 388 -16.48 15.37 9.64
C LYS A 388 -17.92 15.87 9.55
N PHE A 389 -18.52 15.66 8.39
CA PHE A 389 -19.95 15.85 8.18
C PHE A 389 -20.63 14.52 7.95
N THR A 390 -21.79 14.31 8.58
CA THR A 390 -22.69 13.19 8.30
C THR A 390 -24.01 13.72 7.75
N TYR A 391 -24.47 13.15 6.64
CA TYR A 391 -25.61 13.69 5.88
C TYR A 391 -26.88 12.89 6.15
N TYR A 392 -27.96 13.60 6.48
CA TYR A 392 -29.25 13.01 6.84
C TYR A 392 -30.38 13.63 6.02
N GLY A 393 -31.59 13.11 6.21
CA GLY A 393 -32.75 13.51 5.43
C GLY A 393 -33.36 14.86 5.80
N PRO A 394 -34.51 15.20 5.20
CA PRO A 394 -35.25 16.40 5.55
C PRO A 394 -35.67 16.41 7.02
N ASP A 395 -35.49 17.54 7.71
CA ASP A 395 -35.95 17.70 9.09
C ASP A 395 -37.49 17.71 9.16
N PRO A 396 -38.09 17.28 10.29
CA PRO A 396 -39.55 17.16 10.37
C PRO A 396 -40.28 18.50 10.28
N VAL A 397 -39.62 19.61 10.65
CA VAL A 397 -40.24 20.94 10.80
C VAL A 397 -40.16 21.76 9.52
N HIS A 398 -38.96 22.01 8.99
CA HIS A 398 -38.73 22.89 7.84
C HIS A 398 -38.60 22.11 6.54
N LYS A 399 -38.52 20.78 6.60
CA LYS A 399 -38.29 19.89 5.45
C LYS A 399 -36.98 20.21 4.72
N TYR A 400 -36.01 20.80 5.42
CA TYR A 400 -34.68 21.06 4.87
C TYR A 400 -33.74 19.91 5.21
N LEU A 401 -32.77 19.66 4.35
CA LEU A 401 -31.80 18.61 4.54
C LEU A 401 -30.95 18.87 5.80
N THR A 402 -30.69 17.80 6.55
CA THR A 402 -29.90 17.86 7.79
C THR A 402 -28.49 17.34 7.59
N LEU A 403 -27.56 17.86 8.41
CA LEU A 403 -26.24 17.28 8.61
C LEU A 403 -25.81 17.38 10.07
N VAL A 404 -24.88 16.52 10.46
CA VAL A 404 -24.18 16.59 11.75
C VAL A 404 -22.74 16.98 11.48
N VAL A 405 -22.22 17.93 12.27
CA VAL A 405 -20.82 18.32 12.30
C VAL A 405 -20.15 17.76 13.55
N ASP A 406 -19.05 17.04 13.37
CA ASP A 406 -18.28 16.43 14.45
C ASP A 406 -16.78 16.64 14.25
N ASP A 407 -16.08 17.16 15.27
CA ASP A 407 -14.62 17.30 15.28
C ASP A 407 -13.92 16.39 16.30
N GLY A 408 -14.68 15.54 17.00
CA GLY A 408 -14.20 14.64 18.06
C GLY A 408 -13.75 15.35 19.33
N ILE A 409 -13.89 16.67 19.44
CA ILE A 409 -13.47 17.47 20.60
C ILE A 409 -14.69 17.95 21.38
N GLN A 410 -15.74 18.40 20.66
CA GLN A 410 -16.99 18.88 21.26
C GLN A 410 -18.18 17.99 20.86
N PRO A 411 -19.31 18.08 21.58
CA PRO A 411 -20.51 17.34 21.22
C PRO A 411 -20.92 17.60 19.76
N PRO A 412 -21.26 16.56 18.98
CA PRO A 412 -21.65 16.73 17.59
C PRO A 412 -22.88 17.65 17.45
N VAL A 413 -22.87 18.49 16.42
CA VAL A 413 -23.88 19.54 16.22
C VAL A 413 -24.75 19.23 15.01
N GLU A 414 -26.05 19.09 15.24
CA GLU A 414 -27.04 18.82 14.19
C GLU A 414 -27.64 20.12 13.63
N LEU A 415 -27.56 20.28 12.31
CA LEU A 415 -27.98 21.46 11.57
C LEU A 415 -28.95 21.07 10.44
N SER A 416 -30.11 21.71 10.39
CA SER A 416 -31.01 21.72 9.23
C SER A 416 -30.76 22.97 8.40
N CYS A 417 -30.44 22.82 7.11
CA CYS A 417 -30.08 23.94 6.25
C CYS A 417 -30.65 23.77 4.83
N LYS A 418 -31.30 24.81 4.31
CA LYS A 418 -31.84 24.81 2.94
C LYS A 418 -30.74 24.55 1.91
N ASP A 419 -29.60 25.23 2.06
CA ASP A 419 -28.45 25.15 1.16
C ASP A 419 -27.36 24.21 1.71
N ARG A 420 -27.76 23.15 2.42
CA ARG A 420 -26.87 22.19 3.10
C ARG A 420 -25.70 21.74 2.22
N ASN A 421 -25.99 21.33 0.98
CA ASN A 421 -24.99 20.78 0.07
C ASN A 421 -23.97 21.86 -0.36
N ILE A 422 -24.43 23.11 -0.57
CA ILE A 422 -23.55 24.25 -0.88
C ILE A 422 -22.68 24.59 0.33
N MET A 423 -23.26 24.62 1.53
CA MET A 423 -22.53 24.87 2.78
C MET A 423 -21.43 23.82 2.99
N ALA A 424 -21.79 22.53 2.85
CA ALA A 424 -20.86 21.42 3.01
C ALA A 424 -19.75 21.44 1.94
N ALA A 425 -20.11 21.63 0.67
CA ALA A 425 -19.15 21.72 -0.42
C ALA A 425 -18.21 22.93 -0.29
N THR A 426 -18.72 24.08 0.20
CA THR A 426 -17.90 25.27 0.49
C THR A 426 -16.86 24.95 1.55
N PHE A 427 -17.25 24.30 2.65
CA PHE A 427 -16.31 23.85 3.69
C PHE A 427 -15.23 22.92 3.11
N ILE A 428 -15.63 21.88 2.37
CA ILE A 428 -14.71 20.88 1.80
C ILE A 428 -13.72 21.55 0.84
N ARG A 429 -14.20 22.44 -0.04
CA ARG A 429 -13.33 23.19 -0.97
C ARG A 429 -12.36 24.10 -0.22
N SER A 430 -12.77 24.76 0.86
CA SER A 430 -11.89 25.56 1.71
C SER A 430 -10.79 24.70 2.36
N THR A 431 -11.11 23.49 2.86
CA THR A 431 -10.08 22.58 3.40
C THR A 431 -9.06 22.13 2.36
N ALA A 432 -9.50 21.88 1.12
CA ALA A 432 -8.63 21.41 0.04
C ALA A 432 -7.63 22.49 -0.40
N LEU A 433 -8.05 23.76 -0.44
CA LEU A 433 -7.17 24.88 -0.75
C LEU A 433 -6.07 25.07 0.30
N ASP A 434 -6.42 24.99 1.59
CA ASP A 434 -5.44 25.11 2.67
C ASP A 434 -4.39 23.99 2.61
N LEU A 435 -4.80 22.75 2.28
CA LEU A 435 -3.87 21.64 2.05
C LEU A 435 -2.93 21.85 0.86
N ILE A 436 -3.42 22.42 -0.24
CA ILE A 436 -2.59 22.72 -1.42
C ILE A 436 -1.58 23.84 -1.11
N VAL A 437 -2.01 24.88 -0.40
CA VAL A 437 -1.12 25.97 0.03
C VAL A 437 -0.05 25.44 0.99
N PHE A 438 -0.43 24.60 1.95
CA PHE A 438 0.50 24.00 2.90
C PHE A 438 1.53 23.11 2.20
N LYS A 439 1.12 22.26 1.26
CA LYS A 439 2.05 21.45 0.45
C LYS A 439 3.00 22.30 -0.39
N LYS A 440 2.55 23.44 -0.94
CA LYS A 440 3.42 24.37 -1.69
C LYS A 440 4.43 25.14 -0.82
N MET A 441 4.19 25.25 0.48
CA MET A 441 5.13 25.90 1.42
C MET A 441 6.15 24.92 2.02
N THR A 442 5.90 23.60 1.91
CA THR A 442 6.77 22.56 2.50
C THR A 442 7.65 21.86 1.46
N LEU A 443 7.55 22.25 0.20
CA LEU A 443 8.43 21.92 -0.93
C LEU A 443 9.17 23.19 -1.33
#